data_AF-A0A9P1CIC3-F1
#
_entry.id   AF-A0A9P1CIC3-F1
#
_cell.length_a   1.000
_cell.length_b   1.000
_cell.length_c   1.000
_cell.angle_alpha   90.00
_cell.angle_beta   90.00
_cell.angle_gamma   90.00
#
_symmetry.space_group_name_H-M   'P 1'
#
loop_
_entity.id
_entity.type
_entity.pdbx_description
1 polymer ?
#
loop_
_entity_poly.entity_id
_entity_poly.type
_entity_poly.pdbx_seq_one_letter_code
_entity_poly.pdbx_strand_id
1 'polypeptide(L)'
;MMKDWDNDDANLLKWRQETAETGFEKTPAGSMQIKEQEYFDNAILMVAMIKAGVELAFEEMVKVGMKPESAYYESLHETPLIANTIARKKLYEMNKVISDTAEYGCYLYTQACVPLLKDFMAKVDTSVVGTKYNKGPTAEFGEGPGGRAESFKKKLDHTGPQGTWDTCQLQVWRGWLVV
;
A
#
# COMPACT_ATOMS: atom_id res chain seq x y z
N MET A 1 18.88 -12.17 6.42
CA MET A 1 18.81 -11.37 7.64
C MET A 1 20.06 -11.53 8.48
N MET A 2 20.27 -12.59 9.28
CA MET A 2 21.50 -12.72 10.09
C MET A 2 22.79 -12.58 9.27
N LYS A 3 22.84 -13.21 8.10
CA LYS A 3 23.96 -13.08 7.15
C LYS A 3 24.16 -11.66 6.60
N ASP A 4 23.10 -10.86 6.58
CA ASP A 4 23.16 -9.45 6.14
C ASP A 4 23.60 -8.54 7.28
N TRP A 5 23.18 -8.85 8.51
CA TRP A 5 23.67 -8.18 9.73
C TRP A 5 25.17 -8.38 9.91
N ASP A 6 25.67 -9.59 9.66
CA ASP A 6 27.11 -9.89 9.66
C ASP A 6 27.87 -9.16 8.53
N ASN A 7 27.15 -8.56 7.57
CA ASN A 7 27.66 -7.82 6.43
C ASN A 7 27.22 -6.35 6.47
N ASP A 8 27.15 -5.77 7.67
CA ASP A 8 26.85 -4.35 7.93
C ASP A 8 25.54 -3.88 7.27
N ASP A 9 24.50 -4.72 7.29
CA ASP A 9 23.16 -4.41 6.78
C ASP A 9 23.14 -3.99 5.30
N ALA A 10 24.09 -4.47 4.49
CA ALA A 10 24.28 -4.01 3.13
C ALA A 10 23.00 -4.10 2.27
N ASN A 11 22.24 -5.19 2.38
CA ASN A 11 20.99 -5.34 1.63
C ASN A 11 19.89 -4.45 2.21
N LEU A 12 19.73 -4.41 3.54
CA LEU A 12 18.73 -3.57 4.18
C LEU A 12 18.92 -2.08 3.83
N LEU A 13 20.15 -1.57 3.92
CA LEU A 13 20.48 -0.19 3.58
C LEU A 13 20.29 0.11 2.10
N LYS A 14 20.62 -0.83 1.23
CA LYS A 14 20.36 -0.71 -0.21
C LYS A 14 18.86 -0.60 -0.49
N TRP A 15 18.03 -1.47 0.08
CA TRP A 15 16.58 -1.45 -0.14
C TRP A 15 15.91 -0.20 0.45
N ARG A 16 16.42 0.31 1.58
CA ARG A 16 16.02 1.62 2.12
C ARG A 16 16.26 2.74 1.12
N GLN A 17 17.43 2.79 0.50
CA GLN A 17 17.76 3.79 -0.51
C GLN A 17 16.87 3.64 -1.76
N GLU A 18 16.73 2.43 -2.28
CA GLU A 18 15.87 2.16 -3.44
C GLU A 18 14.41 2.59 -3.17
N THR A 19 13.91 2.35 -1.95
CA THR A 19 12.57 2.77 -1.53
C THR A 19 12.43 4.28 -1.47
N ALA A 20 13.41 4.99 -0.91
CA ALA A 20 13.45 6.46 -0.86
C ALA A 20 13.47 7.07 -2.27
N GLU A 21 14.03 6.36 -3.24
CA GLU A 21 14.12 6.80 -4.62
C GLU A 21 12.83 6.57 -5.43
N THR A 22 11.85 5.84 -4.89
CA THR A 22 10.57 5.56 -5.57
C THR A 22 9.76 6.82 -5.84
N GLY A 23 8.98 6.80 -6.92
CA GLY A 23 8.08 7.91 -7.27
C GLY A 23 7.05 8.19 -6.17
N PHE A 24 6.58 7.16 -5.46
CA PHE A 24 5.67 7.31 -4.33
C PHE A 24 6.29 8.16 -3.21
N GLU A 25 7.52 7.86 -2.79
CA GLU A 25 8.21 8.61 -1.74
C GLU A 25 8.53 10.04 -2.16
N LYS A 26 8.94 10.26 -3.41
CA LYS A 26 9.30 11.58 -3.92
C LYS A 26 8.12 12.47 -4.29
N THR A 27 6.91 11.92 -4.46
CA THR A 27 5.73 12.70 -4.85
C THR A 27 5.38 13.73 -3.76
N PRO A 28 5.36 15.04 -4.02
CA PRO A 28 5.00 16.03 -3.01
C PRO A 28 3.55 15.86 -2.59
N ALA A 29 3.24 16.20 -1.33
CA ALA A 29 1.86 16.18 -0.85
C ALA A 29 1.01 17.16 -1.67
N GLY A 30 -0.13 16.67 -2.18
CA GLY A 30 -1.10 17.51 -2.87
C GLY A 30 -1.77 18.49 -1.90
N SER A 31 -2.12 19.67 -2.37
CA SER A 31 -2.91 20.66 -1.61
C SER A 31 -4.42 20.39 -1.66
N MET A 32 -4.84 19.32 -2.33
CA MET A 32 -6.24 18.97 -2.50
C MET A 32 -6.82 18.34 -1.23
N GLN A 33 -7.99 18.81 -0.82
CA GLN A 33 -8.79 18.14 0.20
C GLN A 33 -9.51 16.96 -0.45
N ILE A 34 -9.27 15.75 0.05
CA ILE A 34 -9.94 14.53 -0.38
C ILE A 34 -10.95 14.18 0.71
N LYS A 35 -12.25 14.13 0.37
CA LYS A 35 -13.28 13.72 1.34
C LYS A 35 -13.12 12.24 1.67
N GLU A 36 -13.55 11.85 2.87
CA GLU A 36 -13.53 10.45 3.33
C GLU A 36 -14.12 9.48 2.30
N GLN A 37 -15.31 9.79 1.78
CA GLN A 37 -15.99 8.95 0.78
C GLN A 37 -15.17 8.80 -0.51
N GLU A 38 -14.39 9.81 -0.90
CA GLU A 38 -13.57 9.75 -2.11
C GLU A 38 -12.43 8.74 -1.99
N TYR A 39 -11.94 8.44 -0.78
CA TYR A 39 -10.98 7.35 -0.58
C TYR A 39 -11.60 5.99 -0.89
N PHE A 40 -12.84 5.75 -0.43
CA PHE A 40 -13.52 4.48 -0.66
C PHE A 40 -13.99 4.33 -2.12
N ASP A 41 -14.54 5.40 -2.69
CA ASP A 41 -15.09 5.37 -4.05
C ASP A 41 -13.99 5.24 -5.13
N ASN A 42 -12.80 5.78 -4.88
CA ASN A 42 -11.70 5.80 -5.86
C ASN A 42 -10.63 4.73 -5.59
N ALA A 43 -10.60 4.08 -4.43
CA ALA A 43 -9.55 3.12 -4.05
C ALA A 43 -10.09 1.72 -3.73
N ILE A 44 -11.07 1.23 -4.49
CA ILE A 44 -11.66 -0.10 -4.30
C ILE A 44 -10.61 -1.21 -4.36
N LEU A 45 -9.67 -1.12 -5.31
CA LEU A 45 -8.59 -2.10 -5.39
C LEU A 45 -7.76 -2.15 -4.10
N MET A 46 -7.54 -1.00 -3.46
CA MET A 46 -6.81 -0.92 -2.20
C MET A 46 -7.58 -1.62 -1.05
N VAL A 47 -8.89 -1.42 -0.97
CA VAL A 47 -9.76 -2.12 0.00
C VAL A 47 -9.71 -3.63 -0.23
N ALA A 48 -9.77 -4.07 -1.50
CA ALA A 48 -9.69 -5.49 -1.86
C ALA A 48 -8.35 -6.11 -1.47
N MET A 49 -7.23 -5.42 -1.68
CA MET A 49 -5.90 -5.90 -1.28
C MET A 49 -5.71 -5.97 0.24
N ILE A 50 -6.27 -5.03 0.99
CA ILE A 50 -6.24 -5.07 2.46
C ILE A 50 -7.02 -6.29 2.95
N LYS A 51 -8.25 -6.48 2.46
CA LYS A 51 -9.08 -7.64 2.82
C LYS A 51 -8.38 -8.95 2.49
N ALA A 52 -7.96 -9.12 1.24
CA ALA A 52 -7.31 -10.35 0.79
C ALA A 52 -6.03 -10.63 1.59
N GLY A 53 -5.29 -9.59 1.99
CA GLY A 53 -4.07 -9.76 2.74
C GLY A 53 -4.21 -10.11 4.19
N VAL A 54 -5.16 -9.47 4.88
CA VAL A 54 -5.48 -9.84 6.25
C VAL A 54 -6.02 -11.27 6.29
N GLU A 55 -6.92 -11.63 5.38
CA GLU A 55 -7.48 -12.99 5.31
C GLU A 55 -6.40 -14.04 5.02
N LEU A 56 -5.53 -13.80 4.03
CA LEU A 56 -4.45 -14.74 3.71
C LEU A 56 -3.48 -14.89 4.88
N ALA A 57 -3.05 -13.80 5.50
CA ALA A 57 -2.15 -13.84 6.65
C ALA A 57 -2.77 -14.61 7.83
N PHE A 58 -4.04 -14.30 8.16
CA PHE A 58 -4.78 -14.98 9.21
C PHE A 58 -4.90 -16.48 8.94
N GLU A 59 -5.33 -16.86 7.74
CA GLU A 59 -5.51 -18.26 7.36
C GLU A 59 -4.20 -19.06 7.41
N GLU A 60 -3.11 -18.50 6.88
CA GLU A 60 -1.81 -19.18 6.91
C GLU A 60 -1.26 -19.34 8.33
N MET A 61 -1.41 -18.32 9.19
CA MET A 61 -1.03 -18.42 10.60
C MET A 61 -1.81 -19.51 11.35
N VAL A 62 -3.13 -19.58 11.14
CA VAL A 62 -3.96 -20.61 11.75
C VAL A 62 -3.60 -22.00 11.20
N LYS A 63 -3.31 -22.12 9.89
CA LYS A 63 -2.90 -23.38 9.25
C LYS A 63 -1.59 -23.94 9.84
N VAL A 64 -0.63 -23.08 10.20
CA VAL A 64 0.61 -23.52 10.86
C VAL A 64 0.45 -23.81 12.36
N GLY A 65 -0.77 -23.72 12.89
CA GLY A 65 -1.11 -24.10 14.26
C GLY A 65 -1.14 -22.96 15.27
N MET A 66 -1.12 -21.70 14.80
CA MET A 66 -1.29 -20.54 15.68
C MET A 66 -2.73 -20.44 16.18
N LYS A 67 -2.91 -19.94 17.40
CA LYS A 67 -4.25 -19.69 17.95
C LYS A 67 -4.96 -18.61 17.13
N PRO A 68 -6.25 -18.76 16.79
CA PRO A 68 -6.99 -17.76 16.02
C PRO A 68 -6.96 -16.37 16.67
N GLU A 69 -6.99 -16.28 18.01
CA GLU A 69 -6.93 -15.01 18.71
C GLU A 69 -5.58 -14.32 18.50
N SER A 70 -4.49 -15.09 18.58
CA SER A 70 -3.14 -14.58 18.29
C SER A 70 -3.01 -14.16 16.83
N ALA A 71 -3.45 -15.00 15.90
CA ALA A 71 -3.43 -14.68 14.46
C ALA A 71 -4.26 -13.41 14.16
N TYR A 72 -5.34 -13.12 14.89
CA TYR A 72 -6.11 -11.89 14.73
C TYR A 72 -5.34 -10.64 15.17
N TYR A 73 -4.67 -10.70 16.33
CA TYR A 73 -3.83 -9.60 16.81
C TYR A 73 -2.68 -9.36 15.83
N GLU A 74 -2.04 -10.44 15.40
CA GLU A 74 -0.98 -10.47 14.40
C GLU A 74 -1.49 -10.42 12.95
N SER A 75 -2.71 -9.95 12.65
CA SER A 75 -3.11 -9.63 11.26
C SER A 75 -4.04 -8.43 11.10
N LEU A 76 -5.21 -8.43 11.74
CA LEU A 76 -6.16 -7.33 11.56
C LEU A 76 -5.93 -6.20 12.56
N HIS A 77 -5.60 -6.55 13.81
CA HIS A 77 -5.61 -5.58 14.91
C HIS A 77 -4.56 -4.47 14.74
N GLU A 78 -3.35 -4.79 14.28
CA GLU A 78 -2.28 -3.80 14.11
C GLU A 78 -2.32 -3.06 12.77
N THR A 79 -3.11 -3.53 11.79
CA THR A 79 -3.23 -2.92 10.46
C THR A 79 -3.49 -1.40 10.53
N PRO A 80 -4.43 -0.89 11.36
CA PRO A 80 -4.66 0.55 11.49
C PRO A 80 -3.46 1.33 12.06
N LEU A 81 -2.67 0.74 12.96
CA LEU A 81 -1.50 1.40 13.53
C LEU A 81 -0.41 1.61 12.48
N ILE A 82 -0.15 0.60 11.66
CA ILE A 82 0.79 0.71 10.54
C ILE A 82 0.26 1.69 9.49
N ALA A 83 -1.03 1.63 9.13
CA ALA A 83 -1.64 2.58 8.19
C ALA A 83 -1.47 4.05 8.66
N ASN A 84 -1.56 4.31 9.96
CA ASN A 84 -1.31 5.64 10.52
C ASN A 84 0.14 6.13 10.32
N THR A 85 1.13 5.25 10.35
CA THR A 85 2.53 5.64 10.07
C THR A 85 2.71 6.08 8.61
N ILE A 86 2.10 5.33 7.68
CA ILE A 86 2.11 5.66 6.25
C ILE A 86 1.36 6.96 5.99
N ALA A 87 0.22 7.18 6.63
CA ALA A 87 -0.55 8.42 6.50
C ALA A 87 0.23 9.65 6.98
N ARG A 88 1.10 9.51 8.00
CA ARG A 88 1.90 10.61 8.54
C ARG A 88 3.03 11.04 7.61
N LYS A 89 3.85 10.08 7.17
CA LYS A 89 5.12 10.35 6.48
C LYS A 89 5.54 9.19 5.56
N LYS A 90 4.54 8.58 4.91
CA LYS A 90 4.72 7.52 3.91
C LYS A 90 5.53 6.33 4.45
N LEU A 91 6.26 5.63 3.59
CA LEU A 91 6.98 4.42 3.94
C LEU A 91 8.22 4.70 4.76
N TYR A 92 8.81 5.88 4.58
CA TYR A 92 9.94 6.28 5.39
C TYR A 92 9.61 6.20 6.88
N GLU A 93 8.45 6.75 7.29
CA GLU A 93 8.03 6.70 8.69
C GLU A 93 7.69 5.29 9.14
N MET A 94 7.01 4.51 8.31
CA MET A 94 6.73 3.11 8.62
C MET A 94 8.03 2.33 8.88
N ASN A 95 8.97 2.37 7.93
CA ASN A 95 10.24 1.67 8.00
C ASN A 95 11.12 2.15 9.17
N LYS A 96 11.00 3.42 9.57
CA LYS A 96 11.71 3.97 10.72
C LYS A 96 11.08 3.55 12.06
N VAL A 97 9.77 3.31 12.11
CA VAL A 97 9.03 3.00 13.34
C VAL A 97 9.07 1.50 13.67
N ILE A 98 9.07 0.64 12.65
CA ILE A 98 9.15 -0.82 12.82
C ILE A 98 10.59 -1.28 13.16
N SER A 99 10.74 -2.51 13.65
CA SER A 99 12.05 -3.10 13.92
C SER A 99 12.82 -3.42 12.63
N ASP A 100 14.15 -3.47 12.70
CA ASP A 100 15.00 -3.87 11.55
C ASP A 100 14.63 -5.25 11.02
N THR A 101 14.18 -6.15 11.91
CA THR A 101 13.68 -7.48 11.55
C THR A 101 12.41 -7.37 10.70
N ALA A 102 11.42 -6.61 11.16
CA ALA A 102 10.17 -6.39 10.43
C ALA A 102 10.41 -5.67 9.10
N GLU A 103 11.32 -4.69 9.07
CA GLU A 103 11.72 -4.01 7.83
C GLU A 103 12.45 -4.95 6.86
N TYR A 104 13.30 -5.84 7.35
CA TYR A 104 13.93 -6.84 6.48
C TYR A 104 12.88 -7.78 5.87
N GLY A 105 11.93 -8.26 6.67
CA GLY A 105 10.82 -9.10 6.23
C GLY A 105 9.93 -8.40 5.18
N CYS A 106 9.63 -7.12 5.40
CA CYS A 106 8.94 -6.24 4.46
C CYS A 106 9.55 -6.26 3.05
N TYR A 107 10.87 -6.09 2.97
CA TYR A 107 11.57 -6.01 1.69
C TYR A 107 11.62 -7.36 0.98
N LEU A 108 11.84 -8.45 1.72
CA LEU A 108 11.76 -9.81 1.15
C LEU A 108 10.40 -10.07 0.52
N TYR A 109 9.32 -9.74 1.24
CA TYR A 109 7.96 -9.90 0.73
C TYR A 109 7.73 -9.02 -0.50
N THR A 110 8.11 -7.75 -0.44
CA THR A 110 7.92 -6.80 -1.55
C THR A 110 8.63 -7.26 -2.82
N GLN A 111 9.85 -7.78 -2.72
CA GLN A 111 10.61 -8.29 -3.87
C GLN A 111 9.96 -9.52 -4.52
N ALA A 112 9.26 -10.35 -3.76
CA ALA A 112 8.50 -11.47 -4.30
C ALA A 112 7.14 -11.05 -4.86
N CYS A 113 6.46 -10.14 -4.18
CA CYS A 113 5.05 -9.84 -4.45
C CYS A 113 4.86 -8.81 -5.58
N VAL A 114 5.76 -7.82 -5.73
CA VAL A 114 5.70 -6.86 -6.85
C VAL A 114 5.80 -7.57 -8.21
N PRO A 115 6.78 -8.47 -8.45
CA PRO A 115 6.82 -9.23 -9.70
C PRO A 115 5.61 -10.15 -9.89
N LEU A 116 5.13 -10.78 -8.81
CA LEU A 116 3.98 -11.69 -8.85
C LEU A 116 2.69 -10.98 -9.31
N LEU A 117 2.46 -9.76 -8.83
CA LEU A 117 1.26 -9.00 -9.17
C LEU A 117 1.39 -8.19 -10.46
N LYS A 118 2.57 -8.11 -11.08
CA LYS A 118 2.82 -7.30 -12.28
C LYS A 118 1.83 -7.60 -13.43
N ASP A 119 1.65 -8.87 -13.75
CA ASP A 119 0.75 -9.29 -14.84
C ASP A 119 -0.73 -9.14 -14.46
N PHE A 120 -1.03 -9.22 -13.17
CA PHE A 120 -2.37 -8.95 -12.66
C PHE A 120 -2.69 -7.46 -12.78
N MET A 121 -1.83 -6.58 -12.26
CA MET A 121 -2.00 -5.13 -12.29
C MET A 121 -2.08 -4.58 -13.71
N ALA A 122 -1.36 -5.17 -14.67
CA ALA A 122 -1.46 -4.81 -16.08
C ALA A 122 -2.86 -5.04 -16.70
N LYS A 123 -3.66 -5.94 -16.12
CA LYS A 123 -5.03 -6.27 -16.56
C LYS A 123 -6.11 -5.53 -15.78
N VAL A 124 -5.75 -4.88 -14.67
CA VAL A 124 -6.72 -4.18 -13.84
C VAL A 124 -7.09 -2.85 -14.48
N ASP A 125 -8.40 -2.60 -14.57
CA ASP A 125 -8.94 -1.38 -15.16
C ASP A 125 -8.82 -0.19 -14.18
N THR A 126 -8.59 1.02 -14.72
CA THR A 126 -8.53 2.25 -13.91
C THR A 126 -9.85 2.62 -13.22
N SER A 127 -10.98 2.00 -13.61
CA SER A 127 -12.29 2.13 -12.94
C SER A 127 -12.29 1.65 -11.50
N VAL A 128 -11.33 0.80 -11.10
CA VAL A 128 -11.15 0.34 -9.71
C VAL A 128 -9.92 0.98 -9.04
N VAL A 129 -9.19 1.84 -9.77
CA VAL A 129 -7.97 2.53 -9.33
C VAL A 129 -7.98 4.00 -9.74
N GLY A 130 -8.34 4.87 -8.80
CA GLY A 130 -8.22 6.32 -8.95
C GLY A 130 -9.38 6.99 -9.69
N THR A 131 -10.36 6.24 -10.18
CA THR A 131 -11.61 6.79 -10.69
C THR A 131 -12.81 6.28 -9.90
N LYS A 132 -13.87 7.08 -9.85
CA LYS A 132 -15.06 6.80 -9.06
C LYS A 132 -15.76 5.54 -9.57
N TYR A 133 -15.86 4.52 -8.73
CA TYR A 133 -16.64 3.31 -9.00
C TYR A 133 -18.14 3.58 -8.84
N ASN A 134 -18.70 4.33 -9.78
CA ASN A 134 -20.11 4.40 -10.19
C ASN A 134 -20.40 5.77 -10.84
N LYS A 135 -21.05 5.74 -12.01
CA LYS A 135 -21.82 6.87 -12.56
C LYS A 135 -23.31 6.79 -12.17
N GLY A 136 -23.67 5.95 -11.20
CA GLY A 136 -24.98 5.97 -10.55
C GLY A 136 -25.09 7.18 -9.63
N PRO A 137 -26.30 7.66 -9.31
CA PRO A 137 -26.47 8.88 -8.53
C PRO A 137 -25.67 8.74 -7.25
N THR A 138 -24.68 9.62 -7.11
CA THR A 138 -24.19 10.05 -5.83
C THR A 138 -25.41 10.24 -4.96
N ALA A 139 -25.48 9.53 -3.83
CA ALA A 139 -26.31 9.99 -2.73
C ALA A 139 -25.68 11.33 -2.28
N GLU A 140 -25.98 12.39 -3.04
CA GLU A 140 -25.64 13.74 -2.70
C GLU A 140 -26.55 14.12 -1.53
N PHE A 141 -25.94 14.26 -0.36
CA PHE A 141 -26.15 15.51 0.34
C PHE A 141 -25.30 16.58 -0.38
N GLY A 142 -25.90 17.22 -1.38
CA GLY A 142 -25.57 18.56 -1.89
C GLY A 142 -24.33 18.79 -2.76
N GLU A 143 -24.59 18.97 -4.06
CA GLU A 143 -24.14 20.07 -4.94
C GLU A 143 -22.86 19.91 -5.81
N GLY A 144 -23.10 19.61 -7.09
CA GLY A 144 -22.76 20.55 -8.19
C GLY A 144 -21.55 20.21 -9.09
N PRO A 145 -21.62 20.48 -10.42
CA PRO A 145 -21.03 19.56 -11.41
C PRO A 145 -19.68 19.99 -12.01
N GLY A 146 -18.87 18.97 -12.35
CA GLY A 146 -18.30 18.81 -13.69
C GLY A 146 -17.27 19.85 -14.17
N GLY A 147 -16.05 19.79 -13.64
CA GLY A 147 -14.91 20.51 -14.24
C GLY A 147 -13.52 20.02 -13.81
N ARG A 148 -13.44 19.20 -12.74
CA ARG A 148 -12.15 18.73 -12.18
C ARG A 148 -11.61 17.42 -12.76
N ALA A 149 -12.45 16.63 -13.44
CA ALA A 149 -12.02 15.34 -14.02
C ALA A 149 -11.09 15.52 -15.24
N GLU A 150 -11.27 16.56 -16.05
CA GLU A 150 -10.42 16.82 -17.23
C GLU A 150 -9.04 17.40 -16.84
N SER A 151 -8.97 18.14 -15.74
CA SER A 151 -7.68 18.66 -15.24
C SER A 151 -6.83 17.59 -14.55
N PHE A 152 -7.44 16.48 -14.11
CA PHE A 152 -6.74 15.32 -13.55
C PHE A 152 -6.15 14.43 -14.65
N LYS A 153 -6.89 14.17 -15.74
CA LYS A 153 -6.39 13.45 -16.93
C LYS A 153 -5.13 14.12 -17.49
N LYS A 154 -5.15 15.45 -17.63
CA LYS A 154 -4.04 16.23 -18.19
C LYS A 154 -2.77 16.27 -17.30
N LYS A 155 -2.88 15.93 -16.01
CA LYS A 155 -1.73 15.82 -15.08
C LYS A 155 -1.21 14.39 -14.96
N LEU A 156 -2.02 13.38 -15.29
CA LEU A 156 -1.62 11.97 -15.31
C LEU A 156 -0.86 11.60 -16.59
N ASP A 157 -1.13 12.26 -17.71
CA ASP A 157 -0.42 12.01 -18.99
C ASP A 157 1.01 12.59 -19.04
N HIS A 158 1.51 13.23 -17.99
CA HIS A 158 2.82 13.93 -17.97
C HIS A 158 3.83 13.39 -16.96
N THR A 159 3.55 12.27 -16.29
CA THR A 159 4.53 11.57 -15.46
C THR A 159 4.82 10.20 -16.05
N GLY A 160 6.12 9.91 -16.18
CA GLY A 160 6.67 8.72 -16.83
C GLY A 160 6.28 7.38 -16.20
N PRO A 161 6.93 6.30 -16.64
CA PRO A 161 6.32 4.98 -16.88
C PRO A 161 5.69 4.38 -15.63
N GLN A 162 4.44 3.90 -15.79
CA GLN A 162 3.64 2.81 -15.16
C GLN A 162 3.99 2.23 -13.76
N GLY A 163 5.13 2.49 -13.15
CA GLY A 163 5.69 1.80 -11.97
C GLY A 163 5.65 2.58 -10.65
N THR A 164 4.83 3.63 -10.52
CA THR A 164 4.75 4.43 -9.27
C THR A 164 3.63 3.98 -8.33
N TRP A 165 2.66 3.18 -8.82
CA TRP A 165 1.47 2.79 -8.07
C TRP A 165 1.54 1.36 -7.51
N ASP A 166 2.29 0.47 -8.16
CA ASP A 166 2.58 -0.89 -7.68
C ASP A 166 3.18 -0.88 -6.27
N THR A 167 3.93 0.17 -5.93
CA THR A 167 4.48 0.31 -4.60
C THR A 167 3.41 0.52 -3.56
N CYS A 168 2.50 1.50 -3.68
CA CYS A 168 1.60 1.93 -2.60
C CYS A 168 0.54 0.89 -2.18
N GLN A 169 0.15 0.03 -3.11
CA GLN A 169 -0.92 -0.95 -2.93
C GLN A 169 -0.45 -2.26 -2.26
N LEU A 170 0.85 -2.53 -2.31
CA LEU A 170 1.49 -3.69 -1.70
C LEU A 170 1.97 -3.46 -0.26
N GLN A 171 1.69 -2.29 0.33
CA GLN A 171 2.40 -1.82 1.53
C GLN A 171 1.71 -2.09 2.85
N VAL A 172 0.44 -2.47 2.81
CA VAL A 172 -0.28 -2.95 4.01
C VAL A 172 0.23 -4.32 4.45
N TRP A 173 0.92 -5.04 3.56
CA TRP A 173 1.56 -6.33 3.79
C TRP A 173 2.98 -6.25 4.39
N ARG A 174 3.45 -5.07 4.78
CA ARG A 174 4.87 -4.81 5.03
C ARG A 174 5.38 -5.05 6.45
N GLY A 175 4.51 -5.18 7.45
CA GLY A 175 4.95 -5.38 8.85
C GLY A 175 5.06 -6.83 9.34
N TRP A 176 4.54 -7.80 8.58
CA TRP A 176 3.89 -8.97 9.21
C TRP A 176 4.70 -10.27 9.30
N LEU A 177 5.93 -10.33 8.77
CA LEU A 177 6.65 -11.62 8.66
C LEU A 177 7.73 -11.86 9.74
N VAL A 178 7.76 -11.07 10.81
CA VAL A 178 8.74 -11.28 11.91
C VAL A 178 8.17 -11.15 13.33
N VAL A 179 6.94 -11.62 13.54
CA VAL A 179 6.50 -12.07 14.87
C VAL A 179 6.11 -13.55 14.77
#